data_AF-A0A1U7N9A7-F1
#
_entry.id   AF-A0A1U7N9A7-F1
#
_cell.length_a   1.000
_cell.length_b   1.000
_cell.length_c   1.000
_cell.angle_alpha   90.00
_cell.angle_beta   90.00
_cell.angle_gamma   90.00
#
_symmetry.space_group_name_H-M   'P 1'
#
loop_
_entity.id
_entity.type
_entity.pdbx_description
1 polymer ?
#
loop_
_entity_poly.entity_id
_entity_poly.type
_entity_poly.pdbx_seq_one_letter_code
_entity_poly.pdbx_strand_id
1 'polypeptide(L)'
;MHIYINIVENNAALLILAFTLLRQRLEGYFNAPDPTIIIAAFLVEEIYAKKFIECLNEQIMRTQEISDHDLTWLTLHSVVEADHAGDSIHLARRLDEIEVSRSLVYMVTEEVWNIFMRFQDEMYALNLELSSVDICRK
;
A
#
# COMPACT_ATOMS: atom_id res chain seq x y z
N MET A 1 -32.56 -11.14 5.01
CA MET A 1 -31.66 -11.49 3.87
C MET A 1 -31.34 -10.29 2.97
N HIS A 2 -32.28 -9.39 2.65
CA HIS A 2 -32.00 -8.19 1.82
C HIS A 2 -31.14 -7.09 2.48
N ILE A 3 -31.07 -7.03 3.81
CA ILE A 3 -30.28 -6.00 4.53
C ILE A 3 -28.78 -6.32 4.50
N TYR A 4 -28.40 -7.61 4.54
CA TYR A 4 -26.99 -8.04 4.52
C TYR A 4 -26.33 -7.82 3.15
N ILE A 5 -27.06 -8.02 2.06
CA ILE A 5 -26.55 -7.83 0.69
C ILE A 5 -26.20 -6.35 0.44
N ASN A 6 -27.05 -5.42 0.87
CA ASN A 6 -26.79 -3.98 0.76
C ASN A 6 -25.54 -3.52 1.55
N ILE A 7 -25.16 -4.18 2.64
CA ILE A 7 -24.01 -3.77 3.47
C ILE A 7 -22.70 -4.22 2.81
N VAL A 8 -22.65 -5.47 2.32
CA VAL A 8 -21.46 -5.99 1.63
C VAL A 8 -21.20 -5.23 0.34
N GLU A 9 -22.24 -4.90 -0.43
CA GLU A 9 -22.12 -4.12 -1.67
C GLU A 9 -21.66 -2.68 -1.41
N ASN A 10 -22.16 -2.02 -0.35
CA ASN A 10 -21.72 -0.67 0.01
C ASN A 10 -20.28 -0.64 0.55
N ASN A 11 -19.86 -1.65 1.32
CA ASN A 11 -18.48 -1.74 1.83
C ASN A 11 -17.48 -2.01 0.69
N ALA A 12 -17.84 -2.86 -0.27
CA ALA A 12 -17.04 -3.10 -1.47
C ALA A 12 -16.91 -1.82 -2.32
N ALA A 13 -17.99 -1.04 -2.48
CA ALA A 13 -17.94 0.22 -3.21
C ALA A 13 -17.01 1.25 -2.56
N LEU A 14 -17.01 1.35 -1.23
CA LEU A 14 -16.12 2.26 -0.47
C LEU A 14 -14.65 1.84 -0.61
N LEU A 15 -14.36 0.54 -0.53
CA LEU A 15 -13.02 0.01 -0.78
C LEU A 15 -12.54 0.31 -2.21
N ILE A 16 -13.38 0.03 -3.22
CA ILE A 16 -13.07 0.32 -4.63
C ILE A 16 -12.79 1.83 -4.82
N LEU A 17 -13.57 2.70 -4.19
CA LEU A 17 -13.36 4.13 -4.25
C LEU A 17 -12.01 4.54 -3.63
N ALA A 18 -11.68 4.02 -2.45
CA ALA A 18 -10.41 4.31 -1.78
C ALA A 18 -9.20 3.91 -2.63
N PHE A 19 -9.22 2.70 -3.21
CA PHE A 19 -8.15 2.24 -4.12
C PHE A 19 -8.11 3.02 -5.44
N THR A 20 -9.26 3.46 -5.95
CA THR A 20 -9.32 4.33 -7.14
C THR A 20 -8.65 5.68 -6.87
N LEU A 21 -8.90 6.27 -5.70
CA LEU A 21 -8.28 7.53 -5.29
C LEU A 21 -6.78 7.38 -5.07
N LEU A 22 -6.34 6.27 -4.45
CA LEU A 22 -4.92 5.96 -4.33
C LEU A 22 -4.24 5.91 -5.71
N ARG A 23 -4.82 5.15 -6.65
CA ARG A 23 -4.32 5.06 -8.02
C ARG A 23 -4.20 6.43 -8.67
N GLN A 24 -5.25 7.26 -8.60
CA GLN A 24 -5.25 8.59 -9.20
C GLN A 24 -4.15 9.50 -8.62
N ARG A 25 -3.89 9.41 -7.31
CA ARG A 25 -2.83 10.18 -6.65
C ARG A 25 -1.43 9.73 -7.08
N LEU A 26 -1.24 8.44 -7.35
CA LEU A 26 0.04 7.86 -7.76
C LEU A 26 0.31 7.95 -9.27
N GLU A 27 -0.73 8.05 -10.09
CA GLU A 27 -0.64 7.97 -11.56
C GLU A 27 0.36 8.95 -12.18
N GLY A 28 0.47 10.16 -11.62
CA GLY A 28 1.40 11.19 -12.10
C GLY A 28 2.88 10.85 -11.92
N TYR A 29 3.22 10.02 -10.93
CA TYR A 29 4.60 9.62 -10.65
C TYR A 29 5.02 8.42 -11.50
N PHE A 30 4.15 7.41 -11.61
CA PHE A 30 4.44 6.18 -12.37
C PHE A 30 4.34 6.36 -13.89
N ASN A 31 3.67 7.42 -14.36
CA ASN A 31 3.64 7.82 -15.76
C ASN A 31 4.47 9.08 -16.05
N ALA A 32 5.36 9.48 -15.14
CA ALA A 32 6.18 10.67 -15.33
C ALA A 32 7.10 10.51 -16.56
N PRO A 33 7.34 11.57 -17.34
CA PRO A 33 8.28 11.50 -18.48
C PRO A 33 9.75 11.39 -18.03
N ASP A 34 10.06 11.82 -16.80
CA ASP A 34 11.40 11.73 -16.22
C ASP A 34 11.57 10.36 -15.51
N PRO A 35 12.48 9.49 -15.99
CA PRO A 35 12.71 8.18 -15.37
C PRO A 35 13.18 8.27 -13.92
N THR A 36 13.78 9.39 -13.51
CA THR A 36 14.14 9.65 -12.11
C THR A 36 12.93 9.60 -11.20
N ILE A 37 11.84 10.26 -11.61
CA ILE A 37 10.61 10.35 -10.83
C ILE A 37 9.97 8.97 -10.71
N ILE A 38 9.93 8.23 -11.82
CA ILE A 38 9.41 6.85 -11.85
C ILE A 38 10.20 5.97 -10.88
N ILE A 39 11.53 5.96 -11.00
CA ILE A 39 12.40 5.14 -10.15
C ILE A 39 12.24 5.54 -8.67
N ALA A 40 12.21 6.83 -8.36
CA ALA A 40 12.03 7.32 -7.00
C ALA A 40 10.68 6.88 -6.40
N ALA A 41 9.60 6.88 -7.18
CA ALA A 41 8.30 6.37 -6.75
C ALA A 41 8.35 4.86 -6.47
N PHE A 42 8.99 4.09 -7.35
CA PHE A 42 9.20 2.66 -7.16
C PHE A 42 10.03 2.34 -5.91
N LEU A 43 10.99 3.18 -5.50
CA LEU A 43 11.71 2.94 -4.24
C LEU A 43 10.76 2.87 -3.04
N VAL A 44 9.71 3.69 -3.03
CA VAL A 44 8.75 3.72 -1.93
C VAL A 44 7.84 2.49 -1.96
N GLU A 45 7.19 2.25 -3.11
CA GLU A 45 6.27 1.12 -3.28
C GLU A 45 7.01 -0.21 -3.08
N GLU A 46 8.18 -0.34 -3.70
CA GLU A 46 8.82 -1.64 -3.81
C GLU A 46 9.87 -1.92 -2.76
N ILE A 47 10.44 -0.91 -2.09
CA ILE A 47 11.45 -1.16 -1.05
C ILE A 47 10.87 -0.84 0.31
N TYR A 48 10.32 0.35 0.49
CA TYR A 48 9.87 0.80 1.81
C TYR A 48 8.59 0.08 2.24
N ALA A 49 7.56 0.09 1.39
CA ALA A 49 6.28 -0.56 1.72
C ALA A 49 6.45 -2.07 1.89
N LYS A 50 7.28 -2.73 1.07
CA LYS A 50 7.59 -4.16 1.23
C LYS A 50 8.24 -4.48 2.57
N LYS A 51 9.30 -3.74 2.95
CA LYS A 51 9.98 -3.95 4.24
C LYS A 51 9.04 -3.71 5.43
N PHE A 52 8.14 -2.76 5.30
CA PHE A 52 7.08 -2.53 6.29
C PHE A 52 6.11 -3.72 6.37
N ILE A 53 5.63 -4.23 5.23
CA ILE A 53 4.70 -5.37 5.16
C ILE A 53 5.34 -6.64 5.73
N GLU A 54 6.60 -6.94 5.39
CA GLU A 54 7.35 -8.07 5.95
C GLU A 54 7.39 -8.00 7.48
N CYS A 55 7.79 -6.84 8.02
CA CYS A 55 7.85 -6.61 9.47
C CYS A 55 6.47 -6.75 10.12
N LEU A 56 5.43 -6.18 9.51
CA LEU A 56 4.06 -6.28 9.99
C LEU A 56 3.57 -7.74 10.01
N ASN A 57 3.82 -8.49 8.93
CA ASN A 57 3.47 -9.90 8.84
C ASN A 57 4.14 -10.71 9.96
N GLU A 58 5.44 -10.50 10.20
CA GLU A 58 6.14 -11.14 11.31
C GLU A 58 5.53 -10.84 12.67
N GLN A 59 5.07 -9.60 12.91
CA GLN A 59 4.41 -9.25 14.17
C GLN A 59 3.03 -9.88 14.29
N ILE A 60 2.23 -9.87 13.22
CA ILE A 60 0.88 -10.44 13.23
C ILE A 60 0.92 -11.95 13.45
N MET A 61 1.83 -12.67 12.77
CA MET A 61 1.98 -14.12 12.94
C MET A 61 2.32 -14.53 14.39
N ARG A 62 2.87 -13.62 15.20
CA ARG A 62 3.20 -13.89 16.62
C ARG A 62 1.99 -13.81 17.54
N THR A 63 0.92 -13.11 17.15
CA THR A 63 -0.22 -12.90 18.07
C THR A 63 -1.11 -14.14 18.18
N GLN A 64 -1.11 -15.03 17.18
CA GLN A 64 -2.01 -16.21 17.09
C GLN A 64 -3.51 -15.88 17.20
N GLU A 65 -3.88 -14.60 17.17
CA GLU A 65 -5.27 -14.14 17.28
C GLU A 65 -6.01 -14.16 15.94
N ILE A 66 -5.27 -14.20 14.84
CA ILE A 66 -5.80 -14.21 13.47
C ILE A 66 -5.49 -15.57 12.84
N SER A 67 -6.47 -16.15 12.14
CA SER A 67 -6.29 -17.45 11.48
C SER A 67 -5.35 -17.36 10.28
N ASP A 68 -4.61 -18.44 10.00
CA ASP A 68 -3.74 -18.53 8.81
C ASP A 68 -4.53 -18.29 7.49
N HIS A 69 -5.81 -18.67 7.47
CA HIS A 69 -6.70 -18.41 6.35
C HIS A 69 -6.87 -16.90 6.09
N ASP A 70 -7.10 -16.12 7.14
CA ASP A 70 -7.31 -14.67 7.02
C ASP A 70 -5.99 -13.93 6.75
N LEU A 71 -4.85 -14.54 7.11
CA LEU A 71 -3.50 -14.05 6.79
C LEU A 71 -2.97 -14.54 5.44
N THR A 72 -3.75 -15.33 4.69
CA THR A 72 -3.28 -15.92 3.43
C THR A 72 -2.86 -14.86 2.43
N TRP A 73 -3.61 -13.76 2.30
CA TRP A 73 -3.21 -12.66 1.40
C TRP A 73 -1.89 -12.03 1.83
N LEU A 74 -1.73 -11.70 3.11
CA LEU A 74 -0.51 -11.07 3.64
C LEU A 74 0.71 -12.00 3.50
N THR A 75 0.51 -13.29 3.75
CA THR A 75 1.54 -14.33 3.62
C THR A 75 1.96 -14.51 2.16
N LEU A 76 0.99 -14.67 1.25
CA LEU A 76 1.27 -14.82 -0.19
C LEU A 76 1.95 -13.58 -0.76
N HIS A 77 1.46 -12.39 -0.39
CA HIS A 77 2.07 -11.14 -0.81
C HIS A 77 3.51 -11.06 -0.31
N SER A 78 3.77 -11.31 0.98
CA SER A 78 5.14 -11.34 1.52
C SER A 78 6.07 -12.34 0.82
N VAL A 79 5.56 -13.50 0.38
CA VAL A 79 6.37 -14.53 -0.32
C VAL A 79 6.67 -14.11 -1.76
N VAL A 80 5.66 -13.67 -2.51
CA VAL A 80 5.83 -13.23 -3.90
C VAL A 80 6.72 -11.99 -3.97
N GLU A 81 6.59 -11.08 -3.00
CA GLU A 81 7.34 -9.84 -2.97
C GLU A 81 8.83 -10.02 -2.63
N ALA A 82 9.20 -11.14 -1.98
CA ALA A 82 10.60 -11.48 -1.71
C ALA A 82 11.41 -11.69 -3.00
N ASP A 83 10.78 -12.23 -4.06
CA ASP A 83 11.43 -12.47 -5.35
C ASP A 83 11.66 -11.15 -6.11
N HIS A 84 10.78 -10.15 -5.93
CA HIS A 84 10.87 -8.85 -6.60
C HIS A 84 11.86 -7.88 -5.94
N ALA A 85 12.26 -8.10 -4.67
CA ALA A 85 13.16 -7.18 -3.95
C ALA A 85 14.53 -7.01 -4.64
N GLY A 86 15.02 -8.05 -5.33
CA GLY A 86 16.26 -7.96 -6.11
C GLY A 86 16.17 -6.99 -7.28
N ASP A 87 15.05 -7.01 -8.01
CA ASP A 87 14.80 -6.14 -9.15
C ASP A 87 14.63 -4.67 -8.72
N SER A 88 13.98 -4.43 -7.58
CA SER A 88 13.83 -3.09 -7.01
C SER A 88 15.18 -2.47 -6.60
N ILE A 89 16.11 -3.28 -6.06
CA ILE A 89 17.48 -2.84 -5.75
C ILE A 89 18.27 -2.55 -7.03
N HIS A 90 18.10 -3.37 -8.07
CA HIS A 90 18.71 -3.10 -9.37
C HIS A 90 18.19 -1.80 -9.98
N LEU A 91 16.89 -1.52 -9.86
CA LEU A 91 16.29 -0.27 -10.28
C LEU A 91 16.82 0.92 -9.47
N ALA A 92 17.00 0.78 -8.16
CA ALA A 92 17.59 1.83 -7.32
C ALA A 92 19.00 2.23 -7.77
N ARG A 93 19.83 1.24 -8.14
CA ARG A 93 21.20 1.49 -8.62
C ARG A 93 21.24 2.24 -9.94
N ARG A 94 20.18 2.21 -10.74
CA ARG A 94 20.07 3.03 -11.97
C ARG A 94 20.14 4.52 -11.69
N LEU A 95 19.79 4.97 -10.48
CA LEU A 95 19.94 6.36 -10.08
C LEU A 95 21.43 6.78 -10.03
N ASP A 96 22.37 5.87 -9.74
CA ASP A 96 23.80 6.23 -9.77
C ASP A 96 24.31 6.44 -11.20
N GLU A 97 23.59 5.94 -12.21
CA GLU A 97 23.93 6.01 -13.63
C GLU A 97 23.29 7.20 -14.36
N ILE A 98 22.31 7.85 -13.73
CA ILE A 98 21.64 9.04 -14.26
C ILE A 98 22.29 10.24 -13.57
N GLU A 99 22.50 11.35 -14.27
CA GLU A 99 22.94 12.60 -13.63
C GLU A 99 21.75 13.19 -12.85
N VAL A 100 21.49 12.64 -11.67
CA VAL A 100 20.29 12.92 -10.89
C VAL A 100 20.52 14.04 -9.89
N SER A 101 19.51 14.88 -9.75
CA SER A 101 19.37 15.68 -8.55
C SER A 101 18.93 14.78 -7.39
N ARG A 102 19.82 14.54 -6.41
CA ARG A 102 19.46 13.83 -5.16
C ARG A 102 18.25 14.46 -4.47
N SER A 103 18.08 15.78 -4.55
CA SER A 103 16.94 16.47 -3.95
C SER A 103 15.61 16.11 -4.62
N LEU A 104 15.61 15.84 -5.94
CA LEU A 104 14.42 15.39 -6.64
C LEU A 104 14.00 14.00 -6.16
N VAL A 105 14.95 13.08 -6.04
CA VAL A 105 14.68 11.73 -5.51
C VAL A 105 14.06 11.82 -4.12
N TYR A 106 14.66 12.60 -3.20
CA TYR A 106 14.10 12.77 -1.85
C TYR A 106 12.69 13.34 -1.86
N MET A 107 12.46 14.43 -2.61
CA MET A 107 11.15 15.07 -2.71
C MET A 107 10.09 14.09 -3.21
N VAL A 108 10.36 13.38 -4.30
CA VAL A 108 9.42 12.39 -4.86
C VAL A 108 9.17 11.26 -3.87
N THR A 109 10.21 10.71 -3.23
CA THR A 109 10.01 9.64 -2.24
C THR A 109 9.17 10.10 -1.05
N GLU A 110 9.35 11.32 -0.57
CA GLU A 110 8.56 11.90 0.52
C GLU A 110 7.09 12.10 0.12
N GLU A 111 6.85 12.65 -1.07
CA GLU A 111 5.50 12.86 -1.59
C GLU A 111 4.75 11.54 -1.80
N VAL A 112 5.39 10.55 -2.42
CA VAL A 112 4.80 9.22 -2.65
C VAL A 112 4.54 8.51 -1.31
N TRP A 113 5.46 8.58 -0.35
CA TRP A 113 5.25 8.02 0.98
C TRP A 113 4.06 8.66 1.70
N ASN A 114 3.94 9.98 1.63
CA ASN A 114 2.80 10.70 2.22
C ASN A 114 1.46 10.31 1.59
N ILE A 115 1.43 9.98 0.29
CA ILE A 115 0.23 9.43 -0.37
C ILE A 115 -0.16 8.09 0.23
N PHE A 116 0.81 7.18 0.43
CA PHE A 116 0.57 5.88 1.06
C PHE A 116 0.11 6.03 2.51
N MET A 117 0.75 6.89 3.30
CA MET A 117 0.35 7.13 4.70
C MET A 117 -1.07 7.69 4.78
N ARG A 118 -1.41 8.68 3.94
CA ARG A 118 -2.78 9.21 3.88
C ARG A 118 -3.79 8.12 3.53
N PHE A 119 -3.47 7.25 2.58
CA PHE A 119 -4.34 6.13 2.24
C PHE A 119 -4.54 5.17 3.42
N GLN A 120 -3.48 4.86 4.18
CA GLN A 120 -3.61 4.03 5.39
C GLN A 120 -4.49 4.70 6.45
N ASP A 121 -4.35 6.01 6.67
CA ASP A 121 -5.20 6.77 7.59
C ASP A 121 -6.68 6.76 7.16
N GLU A 122 -6.94 6.94 5.86
CA GLU A 122 -8.28 6.87 5.27
C GLU A 122 -8.89 5.47 5.44
N MET A 123 -8.11 4.41 5.22
CA MET A 123 -8.53 3.02 5.43
C MET A 123 -8.82 2.71 6.90
N TYR A 124 -8.00 3.24 7.80
CA TYR A 124 -8.21 3.08 9.24
C TYR A 124 -9.48 3.80 9.70
N ALA A 125 -9.71 5.04 9.25
CA ALA A 125 -10.94 5.78 9.53
C ALA A 125 -12.18 5.05 9.02
N LEU A 126 -12.12 4.53 7.78
CA LEU A 126 -13.20 3.72 7.21
C LEU A 126 -13.49 2.48 8.07
N ASN A 127 -12.46 1.77 8.53
CA ASN A 127 -12.63 0.61 9.41
C ASN A 127 -13.32 0.97 10.73
N LEU A 128 -12.98 2.11 11.33
CA LEU A 128 -13.63 2.59 12.56
C LEU A 128 -15.11 2.91 12.32
N GLU A 129 -15.44 3.58 11.20
CA GLU A 129 -16.81 3.88 10.83
C GLU A 129 -17.63 2.59 10.66
N LEU A 130 -17.11 1.62 9.90
CA LEU A 130 -17.77 0.35 9.67
C LEU A 130 -17.98 -0.45 10.98
N SER A 131 -16.96 -0.46 11.85
CA SER A 131 -17.04 -1.13 13.16
C SER A 131 -18.04 -0.48 14.12
N SER A 132 -18.25 0.83 14.01
CA SER A 132 -19.22 1.56 14.85
C SER A 132 -20.69 1.26 14.49
N VAL A 133 -20.97 0.96 13.22
CA VAL A 133 -22.31 0.62 12.73
C VAL A 133 -22.78 -0.74 13.29
N ASP A 134 -21.86 -1.68 13.49
CA ASP A 134 -22.18 -3.01 14.04
C ASP A 134 -22.45 -3.00 15.55
N ILE A 135 -21.89 -2.04 16.30
CA ILE A 135 -22.13 -1.89 17.74
C ILE A 135 -23.52 -1.30 18.02
N CYS A 136 -23.97 -0.33 17.21
CA CYS A 136 -25.30 0.29 17.37
C CYS A 136 -26.48 -0.61 16.93
N ARG A 137 -26.21 -1.82 16.42
CA ARG A 137 -27.22 -2.77 15.93
C ARG A 137 -27.32 -4.07 16.75
N LYS A 138 -26.54 -4.21 17.82
CA LYS A 138 -26.71 -5.24 18.86
C LYS A 138 -27.60 -4.71 19.98
#